data_AF-A0A1F2TEV6-F1
#
_entry.id   AF-A0A1F2TEV6-F1
#
_cell.length_a   1.000
_cell.length_b   1.000
_cell.length_c   1.000
_cell.angle_alpha   90.00
_cell.angle_beta   90.00
_cell.angle_gamma   90.00
#
_symmetry.space_group_name_H-M   'P 1'
#
loop_
_entity.id
_entity.type
_entity.pdbx_description
1 polymer ?
#
loop_
_entity_poly.entity_id
_entity_poly.type
_entity_poly.pdbx_seq_one_letter_code
_entity_poly.pdbx_strand_id
1 'polypeptide(L)'
;MEMFLMIAAMSLLGVGVCVALFAAATHDVRQAERQANQPAQNAPQFFAPEIATPADRIPIEALLLQIERHVRLEQAAAESFHYAPTAESLHSRSASPLVH
;
A
#
# COMPACT_ATOMS: atom_id res chain seq x y z
N MET A 1 55.45 5.66 -9.46
CA MET A 1 54.37 4.88 -8.83
C MET A 1 53.41 5.77 -8.03
N GLU A 2 53.87 6.90 -7.48
CA GLU A 2 53.08 7.79 -6.61
C GLU A 2 51.88 8.46 -7.29
N MET A 3 52.02 8.89 -8.55
CA MET A 3 50.93 9.55 -9.29
C MET A 3 49.72 8.62 -9.52
N PHE A 4 49.96 7.34 -9.81
CA PHE A 4 48.91 6.34 -9.92
C PHE A 4 48.21 6.08 -8.59
N LEU A 5 48.99 6.01 -7.51
CA LEU A 5 48.48 5.75 -6.17
C LEU A 5 47.62 6.93 -5.66
N MET A 6 48.01 8.16 -5.98
CA MET A 6 47.23 9.37 -5.69
C MET A 6 45.91 9.40 -6.47
N ILE A 7 45.92 9.06 -7.77
CA ILE A 7 44.70 8.99 -8.59
C ILE A 7 43.76 7.89 -8.08
N ALA A 8 44.30 6.71 -7.74
CA ALA A 8 43.51 5.63 -7.17
C ALA A 8 42.88 6.01 -5.82
N ALA A 9 43.64 6.68 -4.95
CA ALA A 9 43.17 7.15 -3.65
C ALA A 9 42.05 8.20 -3.79
N MET A 10 42.20 9.16 -4.70
CA MET A 10 41.16 10.18 -4.94
C MET A 10 39.89 9.58 -5.56
N SER A 11 40.03 8.57 -6.43
CA SER A 11 38.88 7.85 -7.01
C SER A 11 38.10 7.08 -5.94
N LEU A 12 38.79 6.32 -5.08
CA LEU A 12 38.17 5.61 -3.96
C LEU A 12 37.46 6.55 -3.00
N LEU A 13 38.09 7.69 -2.69
CA LEU A 13 37.48 8.71 -1.84
C LEU A 13 36.22 9.30 -2.48
N GLY A 14 36.26 9.61 -3.77
CA GLY A 14 35.10 10.11 -4.52
C GLY A 14 33.95 9.11 -4.53
N VAL A 15 34.22 7.83 -4.78
CA VAL A 15 33.20 6.76 -4.73
C VAL A 15 32.62 6.64 -3.32
N GLY A 16 33.46 6.69 -2.28
CA GLY A 16 33.00 6.65 -0.88
C GLY A 16 32.05 7.79 -0.53
N VAL A 17 32.35 9.01 -0.98
CA VAL A 17 31.48 10.18 -0.78
C VAL A 17 30.15 10.01 -1.52
N CYS A 18 30.17 9.55 -2.77
CA CYS A 18 28.94 9.29 -3.54
C CYS A 18 28.04 8.25 -2.84
N VAL A 19 28.63 7.16 -2.33
CA VAL A 19 27.89 6.12 -1.61
C VAL A 19 27.29 6.68 -0.31
N ALA A 20 28.04 7.48 0.44
CA ALA A 20 27.55 8.08 1.68
C ALA A 20 26.37 9.03 1.44
N LEU A 21 26.46 9.89 0.42
CA LEU A 21 25.38 10.81 0.05
C LEU A 21 24.13 10.06 -0.44
N PHE A 22 24.32 9.01 -1.25
CA PHE A 22 23.21 8.17 -1.71
C PHE A 22 22.53 7.44 -0.54
N ALA A 23 23.31 6.90 0.40
CA ALA A 23 22.78 6.26 1.60
C ALA A 23 22.01 7.24 2.49
N ALA A 24 22.49 8.48 2.63
CA ALA A 24 21.79 9.53 3.36
C ALA A 24 20.47 9.94 2.67
N ALA A 25 20.50 10.14 1.36
CA ALA A 25 19.32 10.53 0.58
C ALA A 25 18.24 9.43 0.52
N THR A 26 18.64 8.16 0.60
CA THR A 26 17.71 7.01 0.58
C THR A 26 17.30 6.53 1.97
N HIS A 27 17.78 7.18 3.03
CA HIS A 27 17.49 6.78 4.42
C HIS A 27 15.99 6.78 4.72
N ASP A 28 15.27 7.83 4.33
CA ASP A 28 13.83 7.97 4.61
C ASP A 28 12.98 6.98 3.82
N VAL A 29 13.36 6.68 2.57
CA VAL A 29 12.69 5.67 1.73
C VAL A 29 12.85 4.28 2.37
N ARG A 30 14.06 3.93 2.82
CA ARG A 30 14.32 2.66 3.51
C ARG A 30 13.62 2.56 4.88
N GLN A 31 13.49 3.68 5.58
CA GLN A 31 12.78 3.72 6.86
C GLN A 31 11.27 3.58 6.65
N ALA A 32 10.71 4.20 5.62
CA ALA A 32 9.31 4.04 5.22
C ALA A 32 9.00 2.59 4.78
N GLU A 33 9.89 1.97 4.00
CA GLU A 33 9.77 0.55 3.63
C GLU A 33 9.83 -0.38 4.86
N ARG A 34 10.71 -0.09 5.83
CA ARG A 34 10.81 -0.85 7.10
C ARG A 34 9.61 -0.63 8.02
N GLN A 35 8.97 0.53 7.98
CA GLN A 35 7.73 0.78 8.72
C GLN A 35 6.52 0.12 8.04
N ALA A 36 6.47 0.11 6.71
CA ALA A 36 5.43 -0.57 5.95
C ALA A 36 5.48 -2.11 6.12
N ASN A 37 6.67 -2.68 6.34
CA ASN A 37 6.87 -4.11 6.56
C ASN A 37 6.82 -4.53 8.06
N GLN A 38 6.58 -3.60 8.98
CA GLN A 38 6.31 -3.95 10.38
C GLN A 38 4.84 -4.37 10.51
N PRO A 39 4.54 -5.58 11.04
CA PRO A 39 3.16 -5.96 11.29
C PRO A 39 2.59 -4.99 12.34
N ALA A 40 1.56 -4.22 11.96
CA ALA A 40 0.89 -3.29 12.83
C ALA A 40 0.24 -4.05 13.99
N GLN A 41 0.88 -4.03 15.17
CA GLN A 41 0.44 -4.83 16.32
C GLN A 41 -0.88 -4.36 16.92
N ASN A 42 -1.40 -3.18 16.56
CA ASN A 42 -2.65 -2.63 17.09
C ASN A 42 -3.33 -1.63 16.14
N ALA A 43 -3.56 -2.02 14.87
CA ALA A 43 -4.48 -1.24 14.03
C ALA A 43 -5.92 -1.67 14.36
N PRO A 44 -6.86 -0.76 14.70
CA PRO A 44 -8.27 -1.11 14.72
C PRO A 44 -8.64 -1.58 13.32
N GLN A 45 -9.03 -2.85 13.19
CA GLN A 45 -9.46 -3.47 11.93
C GLN A 45 -10.76 -2.81 11.46
N PHE A 46 -10.64 -1.64 10.86
CA PHE A 46 -11.77 -0.93 10.28
C PHE A 46 -12.03 -1.38 8.83
N PHE A 47 -11.01 -1.91 8.12
CA PHE A 47 -11.12 -2.33 6.71
C PHE A 47 -10.36 -3.61 6.31
N ALA A 48 -9.88 -4.40 7.25
CA ALA A 48 -9.29 -5.70 6.94
C ALA A 48 -10.04 -6.79 7.69
N PRO A 49 -11.12 -7.40 7.13
CA PRO A 49 -11.25 -8.82 7.36
C PRO A 49 -9.93 -9.39 6.87
N GLU A 50 -9.25 -10.13 7.74
CA GLU A 50 -8.18 -11.03 7.36
C GLU A 50 -8.64 -11.67 6.04
N ILE A 51 -8.03 -11.29 4.91
CA ILE A 51 -8.28 -12.01 3.67
C ILE A 51 -7.58 -13.32 3.95
N ALA A 52 -8.32 -14.25 4.55
CA ALA A 52 -7.95 -15.63 4.63
C ALA A 52 -7.49 -15.95 3.22
N THR A 53 -6.19 -16.19 3.06
CA THR A 53 -5.66 -16.76 1.82
C THR A 53 -6.62 -17.89 1.50
N PRO A 54 -7.37 -17.85 0.38
CA PRO A 54 -8.37 -18.86 0.14
C PRO A 54 -7.62 -20.18 0.09
N ALA A 55 -7.76 -20.97 1.17
CA ALA A 55 -7.20 -22.29 1.28
C ALA A 55 -7.93 -23.26 0.32
N ASP A 56 -8.96 -22.77 -0.36
CA ASP A 56 -9.73 -23.50 -1.35
C ASP A 56 -9.63 -22.84 -2.72
N ARG A 57 -9.50 -23.67 -3.74
CA ARG A 57 -9.68 -23.27 -5.13
C ARG A 57 -11.13 -22.83 -5.31
N ILE A 58 -11.39 -21.53 -5.19
CA ILE A 58 -12.71 -20.95 -5.41
C ILE A 58 -13.06 -21.13 -6.90
N PRO A 59 -14.23 -21.70 -7.24
CA PRO A 59 -14.71 -21.76 -8.61
C PRO A 59 -14.74 -20.35 -9.22
N ILE A 60 -14.35 -20.22 -10.49
CA ILE A 60 -14.24 -18.91 -11.12
C ILE A 60 -15.58 -18.16 -11.15
N GLU A 61 -16.69 -18.88 -11.24
CA GLU A 61 -18.05 -18.34 -11.20
C GLU A 61 -18.37 -17.68 -9.85
N ALA A 62 -17.90 -18.29 -8.75
CA ALA A 62 -18.09 -17.73 -7.42
C ALA A 62 -17.25 -16.45 -7.23
N LEU A 63 -16.03 -16.42 -7.79
CA LEU A 63 -15.20 -15.21 -7.80
C LEU A 63 -15.85 -14.09 -8.62
N LEU A 64 -16.37 -14.41 -9.81
CA LEU A 64 -17.04 -13.44 -10.68
C LEU A 64 -18.30 -12.87 -10.00
N LEU A 65 -19.10 -13.72 -9.34
CA LEU A 65 -20.27 -13.28 -8.59
C LEU A 65 -19.89 -12.35 -7.42
N GLN A 66 -18.79 -12.65 -6.72
CA GLN A 66 -18.28 -11.81 -5.65
C GLN A 66 -17.83 -10.44 -6.17
N ILE A 67 -17.13 -10.40 -7.30
CA ILE A 67 -16.70 -9.16 -7.95
C ILE A 67 -17.92 -8.35 -8.40
N GLU A 68 -18.90 -8.98 -9.05
CA GLU A 68 -20.13 -8.32 -9.48
C GLU A 68 -20.90 -7.70 -8.31
N ARG A 69 -21.05 -8.45 -7.21
CA ARG A 69 -21.68 -7.94 -5.99
C ARG A 69 -20.93 -6.73 -5.43
N HIS A 70 -19.60 -6.80 -5.39
CA HIS A 70 -18.77 -5.70 -4.91
C HIS A 70 -18.93 -4.44 -5.77
N VAL A 71 -18.85 -4.57 -7.10
CA VAL A 71 -19.02 -3.43 -8.02
C VAL A 71 -20.39 -2.78 -7.86
N ARG A 72 -21.46 -3.57 -7.73
CA ARG A 72 -22.80 -3.02 -7.48
C ARG A 72 -22.93 -2.30 -6.15
N LEU A 73 -22.23 -2.76 -5.11
CA LEU A 73 -22.20 -2.09 -3.80
C LEU A 73 -21.50 -0.73 -3.88
N GLU A 74 -20.35 -0.67 -4.55
CA GLU A 74 -19.61 0.58 -4.76
C GLU A 74 -20.43 1.59 -5.58
N GLN A 75 -21.11 1.11 -6.64
CA GLN A 75 -21.99 1.94 -7.43
C GLN A 75 -23.15 2.51 -6.58
N ALA A 76 -23.82 1.67 -5.79
CA ALA A 76 -24.92 2.14 -4.94
C ALA A 76 -24.44 3.13 -3.87
N ALA A 77 -23.23 2.94 -3.32
CA ALA A 77 -22.63 3.87 -2.39
C ALA A 77 -22.32 5.23 -3.07
N ALA A 78 -21.77 5.20 -4.28
CA ALA A 78 -21.48 6.40 -5.07
C ALA A 78 -22.78 7.17 -5.43
N GLU A 79 -23.83 6.47 -5.83
CA GLU A 79 -25.15 7.05 -6.12
C GLU A 79 -25.76 7.69 -4.87
N SER A 80 -25.67 7.01 -3.72
CA SER A 80 -26.15 7.55 -2.44
C SER A 80 -25.40 8.81 -2.02
N PHE A 81 -24.07 8.81 -2.16
CA PHE A 81 -23.26 10.00 -1.88
C PHE A 81 -23.57 11.15 -2.85
N HIS A 82 -23.78 10.83 -4.13
CA HIS A 82 -24.14 11.83 -5.12
C HIS A 82 -25.46 12.54 -4.78
N TYR A 83 -26.44 11.79 -4.26
CA TYR A 83 -27.73 12.36 -3.86
C TYR A 83 -27.64 13.23 -2.59
N ALA A 84 -26.82 12.84 -1.61
CA ALA A 84 -26.69 13.55 -0.33
C ALA A 84 -25.22 13.67 0.11
N PRO A 85 -24.42 14.56 -0.54
CA PRO A 85 -22.98 14.62 -0.33
C PRO A 85 -22.64 15.33 0.98
N THR A 86 -22.60 14.57 2.06
CA THR A 86 -22.21 15.05 3.40
C THR A 86 -21.02 14.27 3.93
N ALA A 87 -20.24 14.85 4.84
CA ALA A 87 -19.14 14.12 5.48
C ALA A 87 -19.64 12.87 6.23
N GLU A 88 -20.83 12.96 6.82
CA GLU A 88 -21.48 11.82 7.49
C GLU A 88 -21.82 10.69 6.50
N SER A 89 -22.27 11.02 5.29
CA SER A 89 -22.61 10.03 4.27
C SER A 89 -21.43 9.16 3.83
N LEU A 90 -20.20 9.69 3.83
CA LEU A 90 -18.97 8.92 3.51
C LEU A 90 -18.65 7.84 4.54
N HIS A 91 -19.11 8.03 5.78
CA HIS A 91 -18.85 7.12 6.89
C HIS A 91 -20.08 6.27 7.26
N SER A 92 -21.20 6.52 6.59
CA SER A 92 -22.44 5.77 6.81
C SER A 92 -22.42 4.43 6.08
N ARG A 93 -23.12 3.44 6.64
CA ARG A 93 -23.30 2.15 5.97
C ARG A 93 -24.16 2.32 4.73
N SER A 94 -23.76 1.73 3.61
CA SER A 94 -24.56 1.75 2.39
C SER A 94 -25.97 1.19 2.64
N ALA A 95 -27.00 1.89 2.16
CA ALA A 95 -28.39 1.45 2.22
C ALA A 95 -28.73 0.40 1.13
N SER A 96 -27.74 -0.08 0.40
CA SER A 96 -27.94 -1.08 -0.66
C SER A 96 -28.45 -2.41 -0.09
N PRO A 97 -29.47 -3.03 -0.72
CA PRO A 97 -29.96 -4.35 -0.30
C PRO A 97 -28.92 -5.46 -0.44
N LEU A 98 -27.83 -5.21 -1.19
CA LEU A 98 -26.72 -6.15 -1.36
C LEU A 98 -25.78 -6.23 -0.15
N VAL A 99 -25.98 -5.39 0.87
CA VAL A 99 -25.24 -5.42 2.14
C VAL A 99 -25.69 -6.58 3.03
N HIS A 100 -26.87 -7.16 2.76
CA HIS A 100 -27.44 -8.28 3.50
C HIS A 100 -27.09 -9.65 2.91
#